data_AF-A0A099J0L0-F1
#
_entry.id   AF-A0A099J0L0-F1
#
_cell.length_a   1.000
_cell.length_b   1.000
_cell.length_c   1.000
_cell.angle_alpha   90.00
_cell.angle_beta   90.00
_cell.angle_gamma   90.00
#
_symmetry.space_group_name_H-M   'P 1'
#
loop_
_entity.id
_entity.type
_entity.pdbx_description
1 polymer ?
#
loop_
_entity_poly.entity_id
_entity_poly.type
_entity_poly.pdbx_seq_one_letter_code
_entity_poly.pdbx_strand_id
1 'polypeptide(L)'
;MVTDETLRLPTIQFRAVLDLGECLAAAIPLPEALGHPDLFADWGDDGEALNLSVDFEDGQLHIVLDDTGPTFHFHGNEDPYESPWPQTETETLLQWALTLAQEIYTLEDLLDSIADAADWFEQGFTLYVPETDPTQLELIELGITGELLTLPWLGSGTVDHEHIDGDHHPIALVWTPVPGRDGQQIARAWLDPATGEPRTEALPGVDWNAVAMAEDEVLSWLLGIYANHHVAPTPEAQIMRAALERMGGISSSSV
;
A
#
# COMPACT_ATOMS: atom_id res chain seq x y z
N MET A 1 -13.96 -13.69 11.40
CA MET A 1 -12.97 -14.78 11.37
C MET A 1 -11.61 -14.15 11.15
N VAL A 2 -10.56 -14.65 11.78
CA VAL A 2 -9.18 -14.18 11.55
C VAL A 2 -8.67 -14.91 10.31
N THR A 3 -8.02 -14.19 9.38
CA THR A 3 -7.40 -14.78 8.19
C THR A 3 -6.38 -15.86 8.60
N ASP A 4 -6.43 -17.03 7.96
CA ASP A 4 -5.46 -18.11 8.26
C ASP A 4 -4.11 -17.80 7.63
N GLU A 5 -3.27 -17.09 8.37
CA GLU A 5 -1.92 -16.69 7.94
C GLU A 5 -0.98 -17.88 7.65
N THR A 6 -1.35 -19.12 8.00
CA THR A 6 -0.51 -20.30 7.69
C THR A 6 -0.45 -20.63 6.19
N LEU A 7 -1.36 -20.06 5.40
CA LEU A 7 -1.39 -20.18 3.94
C LEU A 7 -0.61 -19.07 3.23
N ARG A 8 0.00 -18.14 3.96
CA ARG A 8 0.80 -17.07 3.35
C ARG A 8 2.07 -17.63 2.74
N LEU A 9 2.33 -17.25 1.48
CA LEU A 9 3.62 -17.48 0.86
C LEU A 9 4.73 -16.84 1.70
N PRO A 10 5.91 -17.48 1.79
CA PRO A 10 6.97 -16.95 2.62
C PRO A 10 7.38 -15.55 2.16
N THR A 11 7.71 -14.68 3.11
CA THR A 11 8.36 -13.41 2.81
C THR A 11 9.66 -13.66 2.05
N ILE A 12 9.81 -13.03 0.89
CA ILE A 12 10.98 -13.18 0.04
C ILE A 12 11.88 -11.97 0.26
N GLN A 13 13.17 -12.24 0.47
CA GLN A 13 14.18 -11.17 0.53
C GLN A 13 14.46 -10.69 -0.89
N PHE A 14 14.15 -9.42 -1.15
CA PHE A 14 14.37 -8.75 -2.41
C PHE A 14 15.42 -7.64 -2.26
N ARG A 15 16.14 -7.37 -3.34
CA ARG A 15 17.15 -6.32 -3.41
C ARG A 15 16.81 -5.37 -4.55
N ALA A 16 16.67 -4.09 -4.25
CA ALA A 16 16.50 -3.08 -5.27
C ALA A 16 17.73 -2.16 -5.26
N VAL A 17 18.40 -2.06 -6.41
CA VAL A 17 19.38 -1.00 -6.62
C VAL A 17 18.62 0.19 -7.21
N LEU A 18 18.67 1.36 -6.57
CA LEU A 18 17.92 2.55 -7.01
C LEU A 18 18.83 3.78 -7.00
N ASP A 19 18.56 4.73 -7.90
CA ASP A 19 19.08 6.09 -7.77
C ASP A 19 18.13 6.85 -6.85
N LEU A 20 18.59 7.15 -5.63
CA LEU A 20 17.84 7.88 -4.61
C LEU A 20 18.33 9.32 -4.45
N GLY A 21 19.17 9.80 -5.36
CA GLY A 21 19.79 11.12 -5.25
C GLY A 21 20.69 11.28 -4.02
N GLU A 22 20.69 12.48 -3.44
CA GLU A 22 21.60 12.85 -2.34
C GLU A 22 21.10 12.43 -0.95
N CYS A 23 19.82 12.06 -0.81
CA CYS A 23 19.16 11.73 0.46
C CYS A 23 19.36 12.83 1.53
N LEU A 24 19.13 14.09 1.15
CA LEU A 24 19.26 15.28 1.98
C LEU A 24 18.34 15.24 3.21
N ALA A 25 17.13 14.67 3.07
CA ALA A 25 16.21 14.51 4.19
C ALA A 25 16.81 13.66 5.32
N ALA A 26 17.63 12.65 5.00
CA ALA A 26 18.32 11.82 5.99
C ALA A 26 19.29 12.59 6.91
N ALA A 27 19.70 13.80 6.53
CA ALA A 27 20.56 14.65 7.36
C ALA A 27 19.77 15.43 8.44
N ILE A 28 18.43 15.43 8.38
CA ILE A 28 17.56 16.13 9.32
C ILE A 28 17.01 15.11 10.33
N PRO A 29 17.52 15.07 11.57
CA PRO A 29 17.06 14.09 12.55
C PRO A 29 15.63 14.42 13.00
N LEU A 30 14.70 13.48 12.79
CA LEU A 30 13.35 13.57 13.32
C LEU A 30 13.35 13.45 14.86
N PRO A 31 12.39 14.10 15.55
CA PRO A 31 12.13 13.86 16.97
C PRO A 31 11.87 12.37 17.22
N GLU A 32 12.32 11.84 18.37
CA GLU A 32 12.19 10.41 18.70
C GLU A 32 10.74 9.92 18.63
N ALA A 33 9.77 10.74 19.08
CA ALA A 33 8.35 10.43 19.01
C ALA A 33 7.80 10.35 17.58
N LEU A 34 8.49 10.96 16.61
CA LEU A 34 8.11 11.04 15.20
C LEU A 34 9.13 10.32 14.29
N GLY A 35 9.98 9.46 14.85
CA GLY A 35 11.08 8.83 14.11
C GLY A 35 10.68 7.64 13.23
N HIS A 36 9.42 7.21 13.30
CA HIS A 36 8.92 6.01 12.62
C HIS A 36 7.56 6.23 11.95
N PRO A 37 7.45 7.18 10.99
CA PRO A 37 6.22 7.35 10.22
C PRO A 37 6.00 6.19 9.24
N ASP A 38 4.74 5.97 8.87
CA ASP A 38 4.39 5.29 7.62
C ASP A 38 4.47 6.32 6.47
N LEU A 39 5.10 5.96 5.36
CA LEU A 39 5.37 6.87 4.24
C LEU A 39 4.72 6.37 2.95
N PHE A 40 4.03 7.27 2.28
CA PHE A 40 3.42 7.04 0.98
C PHE A 40 3.69 8.22 0.06
N ALA A 41 4.08 7.95 -1.17
CA ALA A 41 4.27 8.97 -2.18
C ALA A 41 3.71 8.49 -3.53
N ASP A 42 3.02 9.38 -4.23
CA ASP A 42 2.50 9.14 -5.57
C ASP A 42 2.52 10.41 -6.42
N TRP A 43 2.50 10.22 -7.73
CA TRP A 43 2.15 11.31 -8.65
C TRP A 43 0.63 11.34 -8.80
N GLY A 44 0.04 12.52 -8.79
CA GLY A 44 -1.38 12.72 -9.10
C GLY A 44 -1.73 12.19 -10.49
N ASP A 45 -3.03 12.02 -10.76
CA ASP A 45 -3.53 11.40 -12.00
C ASP A 45 -3.03 12.05 -13.31
N ASP A 46 -2.67 13.33 -13.27
CA ASP A 46 -2.11 14.09 -14.39
C ASP A 46 -0.58 14.06 -14.48
N GLY A 47 0.08 13.51 -13.46
CA GLY A 47 1.55 13.47 -13.33
C GLY A 47 2.18 14.82 -13.00
N GLU A 48 1.40 15.85 -12.67
CA GLU A 48 1.90 17.22 -12.48
C GLU A 48 2.20 17.57 -11.02
N ALA A 49 1.62 16.83 -10.07
CA ALA A 49 1.81 17.03 -8.64
C ALA A 49 2.26 15.76 -7.93
N LEU A 50 3.28 15.88 -7.09
CA LEU A 50 3.70 14.84 -6.15
C LEU A 50 2.91 14.98 -4.85
N ASN A 51 2.27 13.91 -4.39
CA ASN A 51 1.75 13.84 -3.02
C ASN A 51 2.70 13.02 -2.15
N LEU A 52 2.97 13.50 -0.95
CA LEU A 52 3.66 12.77 0.11
C LEU A 52 2.78 12.77 1.36
N SER A 53 2.45 11.58 1.84
CA SER A 53 1.78 11.37 3.12
C SER A 53 2.76 10.83 4.16
N VAL A 54 2.79 11.46 5.32
CA VAL A 54 3.60 11.08 6.47
C VAL A 54 2.66 10.79 7.64
N ASP A 55 2.51 9.51 7.94
CA ASP A 55 1.43 9.01 8.80
C ASP A 55 1.96 8.51 10.14
N PHE A 56 1.25 8.88 11.21
CA PHE A 56 1.49 8.45 12.58
C PHE A 56 0.18 7.95 13.20
N GLU A 57 0.26 7.28 14.35
CA GLU A 57 -0.92 6.80 15.08
C GLU A 57 -1.86 7.96 15.51
N ASP A 58 -1.30 9.13 15.80
CA ASP A 58 -2.01 10.28 16.36
C ASP A 58 -2.23 11.44 15.37
N GLY A 59 -1.81 11.30 14.11
CA GLY A 59 -2.00 12.32 13.09
C GLY A 59 -1.28 12.03 11.77
N GLN A 60 -1.51 12.88 10.77
CA GLN A 60 -0.85 12.78 9.47
C GLN A 60 -0.40 14.17 8.98
N LEU A 61 0.67 14.20 8.20
CA LEU A 61 1.10 15.38 7.44
C LEU A 61 1.04 15.03 5.96
N HIS A 62 0.24 15.78 5.20
CA HIS A 62 0.13 15.65 3.75
C HIS A 62 0.82 16.84 3.10
N ILE A 63 1.68 16.55 2.12
CA ILE A 63 2.37 17.55 1.30
C ILE A 63 1.98 17.30 -0.16
N VAL A 64 1.63 18.37 -0.86
CA VAL A 64 1.46 18.38 -2.30
C VAL A 64 2.49 19.33 -2.88
N LEU A 65 3.30 18.85 -3.81
CA LEU A 65 4.35 19.62 -4.48
C LEU A 65 4.12 19.61 -5.98
N ASP A 66 3.92 20.80 -6.54
CA ASP A 66 3.74 21.05 -7.98
C ASP A 66 4.64 22.20 -8.46
N ASP A 67 4.42 22.68 -9.69
CA ASP A 67 5.16 23.78 -10.29
C ASP A 67 4.98 25.14 -9.58
N THR A 68 3.95 25.28 -8.75
CA THR A 68 3.67 26.47 -7.95
C THR A 68 4.37 26.45 -6.59
N GLY A 69 4.79 25.27 -6.14
CA GLY A 69 5.54 25.03 -4.92
C GLY A 69 4.80 24.16 -3.91
N PRO A 70 5.40 23.89 -2.74
CA PRO A 70 4.81 22.97 -1.78
C PRO A 70 3.62 23.61 -1.04
N THR A 71 2.55 22.83 -0.92
CA THR A 71 1.46 23.06 0.02
C THR A 71 1.37 21.88 0.99
N PHE A 72 0.85 22.12 2.19
CA PHE A 72 0.72 21.06 3.19
C PHE A 72 -0.45 21.30 4.13
N HIS A 73 -0.92 20.22 4.76
CA HIS A 73 -1.91 20.27 5.84
C HIS A 73 -1.76 19.06 6.77
N PHE A 74 -2.40 19.15 7.94
CA PHE A 74 -2.36 18.14 8.99
C PHE A 74 -3.72 17.46 9.14
N HIS A 75 -3.70 16.19 9.50
CA HIS A 75 -4.83 15.47 10.09
C HIS A 75 -4.51 15.15 11.56
N GLY A 76 -5.54 15.15 12.41
CA GLY A 76 -5.43 14.90 13.85
C GLY A 76 -6.23 15.89 14.71
N ASN A 77 -6.57 17.05 14.14
CA ASN A 77 -7.41 18.09 14.74
C ASN A 77 -8.53 18.51 13.77
N GLU A 78 -9.46 19.36 14.25
CA GLU A 78 -10.51 19.95 13.39
C GLU A 78 -9.95 20.99 12.40
N ASP A 79 -8.88 21.70 12.78
CA ASP A 79 -8.21 22.68 11.91
C ASP A 79 -7.05 21.99 11.17
N PRO A 80 -7.11 21.89 9.82
CA PRO A 80 -6.06 21.24 9.03
C PRO A 80 -4.74 22.01 9.01
N TYR A 81 -4.69 23.22 9.55
CA TYR A 81 -3.46 24.02 9.69
C TYR A 81 -2.90 24.01 11.12
N GLU A 82 -3.55 23.31 12.05
CA GLU A 82 -3.08 23.11 13.42
C GLU A 82 -2.50 21.72 13.58
N SER A 83 -1.17 21.66 13.73
CA SER A 83 -0.46 20.41 13.99
C SER A 83 -0.96 19.72 15.26
N PRO A 84 -1.19 18.40 15.25
CA PRO A 84 -1.50 17.64 16.45
C PRO A 84 -0.29 17.49 17.40
N TRP A 85 0.92 17.81 16.92
CA TRP A 85 2.16 17.64 17.67
C TRP A 85 2.70 18.96 18.24
N PRO A 86 3.61 18.91 19.24
CA PRO A 86 4.29 20.08 19.75
C PRO A 86 4.95 20.91 18.64
N GLN A 87 4.90 22.24 18.78
CA GLN A 87 5.38 23.16 17.74
C GLN A 87 6.83 22.89 17.29
N THR A 88 7.74 22.66 18.23
CA THR A 88 9.17 22.40 17.92
C THR A 88 9.39 21.11 17.14
N GLU A 89 8.56 20.10 17.40
CA GLU A 89 8.61 18.81 16.71
C GLU A 89 8.00 18.96 15.31
N THR A 90 6.90 19.70 15.21
CA THR A 90 6.23 20.06 13.95
C THR A 90 7.16 20.79 12.99
N GLU A 91 7.91 21.80 13.47
CA GLU A 91 8.84 22.56 12.63
C GLU A 91 9.94 21.66 12.04
N THR A 92 10.44 20.70 12.84
CA THR A 92 11.45 19.73 12.41
C THR A 92 10.87 18.73 11.41
N LEU A 93 9.69 18.18 11.72
CA LEU A 93 8.96 17.25 10.84
C LEU A 93 8.68 17.90 9.47
N LEU A 94 8.17 19.12 9.47
CA LEU A 94 7.83 19.83 8.24
C LEU A 94 9.09 20.12 7.40
N GLN A 95 10.19 20.52 8.04
CA GLN A 95 11.46 20.72 7.33
C GLN A 95 11.96 19.42 6.68
N TRP A 96 11.93 18.33 7.43
CA TRP A 96 12.31 17.00 6.94
C TRP A 96 11.42 16.56 5.77
N ALA A 97 10.10 16.64 5.94
CA ALA A 97 9.12 16.15 4.96
C ALA A 97 9.13 16.98 3.67
N LEU A 98 9.28 18.32 3.76
CA LEU A 98 9.44 19.17 2.58
C LEU A 98 10.75 18.90 1.83
N THR A 99 11.83 18.60 2.57
CA THR A 99 13.11 18.20 1.95
C THR A 99 12.93 16.89 1.20
N LEU A 100 12.30 15.89 1.82
CA LEU A 100 12.02 14.59 1.21
C LEU A 100 11.13 14.72 -0.04
N ALA A 101 10.02 15.45 0.04
CA ALA A 101 9.12 15.68 -1.10
C ALA A 101 9.86 16.35 -2.26
N GLN A 102 10.70 17.34 -1.97
CA GLN A 102 11.48 18.02 -3.01
C GLN A 102 12.49 17.09 -3.70
N GLU A 103 13.12 16.18 -2.96
CA GLU A 103 14.03 15.19 -3.54
C GLU A 103 13.29 14.22 -4.47
N ILE A 104 12.18 13.65 -4.01
CA ILE A 104 11.35 12.75 -4.82
C ILE A 104 10.89 13.44 -6.10
N TYR A 105 10.41 14.68 -6.00
CA TYR A 105 9.95 15.46 -7.14
C TYR A 105 11.04 15.69 -8.20
N THR A 106 12.31 15.72 -7.79
CA THR A 106 13.44 15.85 -8.73
C THR A 106 13.91 14.53 -9.34
N LEU A 107 13.47 13.40 -8.80
CA LEU A 107 13.79 12.06 -9.29
C LEU A 107 12.64 11.55 -10.16
N GLU A 108 12.52 12.11 -11.37
CA GLU A 108 11.43 11.80 -12.30
C GLU A 108 11.29 10.28 -12.57
N ASP A 109 12.42 9.56 -12.66
CA ASP A 109 12.46 8.12 -12.97
C ASP A 109 12.33 7.21 -11.72
N LEU A 110 12.19 7.75 -10.51
CA LEU A 110 12.16 6.94 -9.28
C LEU A 110 10.94 6.01 -9.24
N LEU A 111 9.75 6.54 -9.53
CA LEU A 111 8.51 5.77 -9.51
C LEU A 111 8.52 4.68 -10.59
N ASP A 112 8.99 5.01 -11.79
CA ASP A 112 9.17 4.04 -12.87
C ASP A 112 10.17 2.95 -12.48
N SER A 113 11.29 3.32 -11.85
CA SER A 113 12.28 2.34 -11.36
C SER A 113 11.72 1.41 -10.28
N ILE A 114 10.81 1.91 -9.45
CA ILE A 114 10.13 1.12 -8.42
C ILE A 114 9.11 0.16 -9.04
N ALA A 115 8.34 0.62 -10.03
CA ALA A 115 7.43 -0.21 -10.79
C ALA A 115 8.19 -1.34 -11.54
N ASP A 116 9.29 -1.01 -12.21
CA ASP A 116 10.16 -1.99 -12.88
C ASP A 116 10.74 -3.01 -11.86
N ALA A 117 11.14 -2.55 -10.67
CA ALA A 117 11.63 -3.43 -9.62
C ALA A 117 10.54 -4.41 -9.13
N ALA A 118 9.30 -3.93 -9.00
CA ALA A 118 8.14 -4.75 -8.64
C ALA A 118 7.85 -5.79 -9.74
N ASP A 119 7.86 -5.39 -11.01
CA ASP A 119 7.69 -6.30 -12.16
C ASP A 119 8.75 -7.40 -12.20
N TRP A 120 10.00 -7.09 -11.85
CA TRP A 120 11.07 -8.09 -11.74
C TRP A 120 10.82 -9.06 -10.58
N PHE A 121 10.37 -8.54 -9.44
CA PHE A 121 9.99 -9.39 -8.31
C PHE A 121 8.86 -10.36 -8.70
N GLU A 122 7.82 -9.89 -9.37
CA GLU A 122 6.69 -10.70 -9.82
C GLU A 122 7.09 -11.78 -10.84
N GLN A 123 8.13 -11.51 -11.64
CA GLN A 123 8.75 -12.50 -12.52
C GLN A 123 9.62 -13.53 -11.78
N GLY A 124 9.77 -13.40 -10.46
CA GLY A 124 10.51 -14.31 -9.58
C GLY A 124 11.99 -13.97 -9.43
N PHE A 125 12.42 -12.78 -9.83
CA PHE A 125 13.78 -12.31 -9.57
C PHE A 125 13.92 -11.80 -8.13
N THR A 126 15.13 -11.88 -7.58
CA THR A 126 15.44 -11.46 -6.20
C THR A 126 16.31 -10.20 -6.14
N LEU A 127 16.62 -9.61 -7.30
CA LEU A 127 17.47 -8.44 -7.45
C LEU A 127 17.03 -7.66 -8.67
N TYR A 128 16.75 -6.38 -8.49
CA TYR A 128 16.59 -5.39 -9.56
C TYR A 128 17.82 -4.49 -9.66
N VAL A 129 18.23 -4.19 -10.88
CA VAL A 129 19.29 -3.21 -11.18
C VAL A 129 18.86 -2.38 -12.39
N PRO A 130 18.70 -1.05 -12.26
CA PRO A 130 18.27 -0.17 -13.34
C PRO A 130 19.37 -0.02 -14.38
N GLU A 131 18.98 0.21 -15.63
CA GLU A 131 19.89 0.75 -16.64
C GLU A 131 20.03 2.25 -16.40
N THR A 132 21.24 2.70 -16.07
CA THR A 132 21.50 4.10 -15.74
C THR A 132 22.90 4.54 -16.20
N ASP A 133 23.06 5.85 -16.36
CA ASP A 133 24.38 6.47 -16.50
C ASP A 133 25.19 6.33 -15.20
N PRO A 134 26.54 6.53 -15.24
CA PRO A 134 27.35 6.45 -14.03
C PRO A 134 26.92 7.46 -12.95
N THR A 135 26.25 6.95 -11.92
CA THR A 135 25.76 7.70 -10.75
C THR A 135 26.01 6.91 -9.45
N GLN A 136 25.75 7.54 -8.31
CA GLN A 136 25.76 6.86 -7.02
C GLN A 136 24.42 6.14 -6.84
N LEU A 137 24.46 4.81 -6.72
CA LEU A 137 23.27 4.00 -6.50
C LEU A 137 23.23 3.49 -5.06
N GLU A 138 22.02 3.36 -4.54
CA GLU A 138 21.73 2.80 -3.23
C GLU A 138 21.19 1.38 -3.38
N LEU A 139 21.66 0.47 -2.53
CA LEU A 139 21.11 -0.88 -2.43
C LEU A 139 20.15 -0.93 -1.25
N ILE A 140 18.89 -1.23 -1.54
CA ILE A 140 17.85 -1.49 -0.55
C ILE A 140 17.64 -3.00 -0.44
N GLU A 141 17.66 -3.51 0.78
CA GLU A 141 17.28 -4.89 1.10
C GLU A 141 15.98 -4.87 1.89
N LEU A 142 14.95 -5.54 1.38
CA LEU A 142 13.63 -5.60 2.02
C LEU A 142 13.01 -6.99 1.91
N GLY A 143 12.20 -7.33 2.91
CA GLY A 143 11.34 -8.52 2.86
C GLY A 143 10.01 -8.16 2.21
N ILE A 144 9.72 -8.72 1.04
CA ILE A 144 8.42 -8.57 0.38
C ILE A 144 7.50 -9.67 0.88
N THR A 145 6.41 -9.26 1.52
CA THR A 145 5.40 -10.17 2.07
C THR A 145 4.72 -10.95 0.95
N GLY A 146 4.71 -12.27 1.06
CA GLY A 146 4.05 -13.13 0.10
C GLY A 146 2.53 -13.03 0.17
N GLU A 147 1.88 -13.35 -0.96
CA GLU A 147 0.43 -13.43 -1.04
C GLU A 147 -0.12 -14.56 -0.14
N LEU A 148 -1.32 -14.36 0.39
CA LEU A 148 -2.09 -15.42 0.99
C LEU A 148 -2.55 -16.39 -0.10
N LEU A 149 -2.17 -17.67 -0.02
CA LEU A 149 -2.64 -18.64 -1.00
C LEU A 149 -4.16 -18.79 -0.90
N THR A 150 -4.86 -18.27 -1.90
CA THR A 150 -6.27 -18.59 -2.10
C THR A 150 -6.34 -19.87 -2.92
N LEU A 151 -7.09 -20.86 -2.42
CA LEU A 151 -7.37 -22.05 -3.23
C LEU A 151 -8.08 -21.60 -4.52
N PRO A 152 -7.88 -22.27 -5.67
CA PRO A 152 -8.70 -21.99 -6.84
C PRO A 152 -10.18 -22.17 -6.46
N TRP A 153 -11.07 -21.42 -7.11
CA TRP A 153 -12.51 -21.59 -6.89
C TRP A 153 -12.92 -23.05 -7.12
N LEU A 154 -13.42 -23.70 -6.06
CA LEU A 154 -13.84 -25.11 -6.08
C LEU A 154 -15.36 -25.27 -6.20
N GLY A 155 -16.11 -24.18 -6.06
CA GLY A 155 -17.55 -24.16 -6.29
C GLY A 155 -17.91 -24.38 -7.76
N SER A 156 -19.20 -24.49 -8.03
CA SER A 156 -19.73 -24.53 -9.39
C SER A 156 -19.62 -23.17 -10.09
N GLY A 157 -19.70 -23.16 -11.41
CA GLY A 157 -19.68 -21.92 -12.20
C GLY A 157 -18.33 -21.21 -12.16
N THR A 158 -18.36 -19.88 -12.31
CA THR A 158 -17.20 -19.00 -12.21
C THR A 158 -17.47 -17.89 -11.21
N VAL A 159 -16.40 -17.32 -10.66
CA VAL A 159 -16.48 -16.15 -9.79
C VAL A 159 -15.66 -15.01 -10.35
N ASP A 160 -16.12 -13.80 -10.07
CA ASP A 160 -15.40 -12.55 -10.26
C ASP A 160 -15.68 -11.64 -9.06
N HIS A 161 -14.99 -10.51 -8.95
CA HIS A 161 -15.28 -9.51 -7.93
C HIS A 161 -15.48 -8.13 -8.54
N GLU A 162 -16.46 -7.40 -8.02
CA GLU A 162 -16.79 -6.05 -8.44
C GLU A 162 -16.55 -5.08 -7.29
N HIS A 163 -15.93 -3.95 -7.59
CA HIS A 163 -15.87 -2.83 -6.65
C HIS A 163 -17.27 -2.23 -6.50
N ILE A 164 -17.67 -1.97 -5.25
CA ILE A 164 -18.93 -1.33 -4.93
C ILE A 164 -18.62 0.10 -4.46
N ASP A 165 -19.46 1.05 -4.85
CA ASP A 165 -19.37 2.41 -4.31
C ASP A 165 -19.59 2.42 -2.80
N GLY A 166 -18.67 3.04 -2.06
CA GLY A 166 -18.77 3.23 -0.62
C GLY A 166 -17.42 3.40 0.06
N ASP A 167 -17.44 3.94 1.28
CA ASP A 167 -16.25 4.08 2.11
C ASP A 167 -15.69 2.70 2.50
N HIS A 168 -14.38 2.62 2.73
CA HIS A 168 -13.67 1.39 3.17
C HIS A 168 -13.57 0.29 2.10
N HIS A 169 -13.47 0.71 0.83
CA HIS A 169 -13.17 -0.12 -0.34
C HIS A 169 -13.96 -1.44 -0.38
N PRO A 170 -15.30 -1.41 -0.41
CA PRO A 170 -16.08 -2.64 -0.42
C PRO A 170 -16.03 -3.32 -1.80
N ILE A 171 -15.96 -4.66 -1.80
CA ILE A 171 -16.12 -5.48 -3.00
C ILE A 171 -17.27 -6.47 -2.84
N ALA A 172 -17.92 -6.82 -3.95
CA ALA A 172 -18.86 -7.92 -4.05
C ALA A 172 -18.22 -9.11 -4.74
N LEU A 173 -18.42 -10.31 -4.20
CA LEU A 173 -18.17 -11.56 -4.90
C LEU A 173 -19.37 -11.87 -5.80
N VAL A 174 -19.13 -11.92 -7.11
CA VAL A 174 -20.11 -12.25 -8.13
C VAL A 174 -19.93 -13.68 -8.58
N TRP A 175 -20.97 -14.49 -8.46
CA TRP A 175 -21.00 -15.87 -8.92
C TRP A 175 -21.89 -16.04 -10.15
N THR A 176 -21.31 -16.65 -11.18
CA THR A 176 -21.98 -16.93 -12.45
C THR A 176 -22.12 -18.44 -12.63
N PRO A 177 -23.31 -19.02 -12.41
CA PRO A 177 -23.50 -20.47 -12.47
C PRO A 177 -23.26 -21.07 -13.87
N VAL A 178 -23.52 -20.28 -14.92
CA VAL A 178 -23.38 -20.70 -16.32
C VAL A 178 -22.61 -19.62 -17.08
N PRO A 179 -21.44 -19.94 -17.68
CA PRO A 179 -20.65 -18.97 -18.44
C PRO A 179 -21.47 -18.25 -19.52
N GLY A 180 -21.30 -16.93 -19.62
CA GLY A 180 -22.03 -16.07 -20.58
C GLY A 180 -23.42 -15.64 -20.11
N ARG A 181 -23.73 -15.78 -18.82
CA ARG A 181 -24.92 -15.21 -18.17
C ARG A 181 -24.49 -14.14 -17.17
N ASP A 182 -25.45 -13.30 -16.80
CA ASP A 182 -25.27 -12.33 -15.72
C ASP A 182 -25.01 -13.08 -14.41
N GLY A 183 -23.99 -12.62 -13.68
CA GLY A 183 -23.66 -13.14 -12.37
C GLY A 183 -24.60 -12.60 -11.29
N GLN A 184 -24.65 -13.30 -10.16
CA GLN A 184 -25.33 -12.87 -8.96
C GLN A 184 -24.29 -12.57 -7.88
N GLN A 185 -24.41 -11.43 -7.20
CA GLN A 185 -23.61 -11.16 -6.01
C GLN A 185 -24.02 -12.13 -4.89
N ILE A 186 -23.04 -12.81 -4.30
CA ILE A 186 -23.27 -13.84 -3.27
C ILE A 186 -22.65 -13.50 -1.91
N ALA A 187 -21.63 -12.65 -1.89
CA ALA A 187 -20.98 -12.19 -0.67
C ALA A 187 -20.34 -10.82 -0.90
N ARG A 188 -19.95 -10.15 0.18
CA ARG A 188 -19.20 -8.89 0.14
C ARG A 188 -18.05 -8.89 1.13
N ALA A 189 -17.02 -8.10 0.85
CA ALA A 189 -15.90 -7.82 1.75
C ALA A 189 -15.64 -6.32 1.87
N TRP A 190 -15.14 -5.87 3.03
CA TRP A 190 -14.85 -4.46 3.32
C TRP A 190 -13.90 -4.34 4.52
N LEU A 191 -13.30 -3.16 4.71
CA LEU A 191 -12.59 -2.82 5.95
C LEU A 191 -13.59 -2.31 7.00
N ASP A 192 -13.60 -2.93 8.18
CA ASP A 192 -14.45 -2.51 9.28
C ASP A 192 -14.03 -1.12 9.79
N PRO A 193 -14.89 -0.09 9.71
CA PRO A 193 -14.52 1.28 10.09
C PRO A 193 -14.10 1.42 11.55
N ALA A 194 -14.58 0.53 12.43
CA ALA A 194 -14.27 0.62 13.86
C ALA A 194 -12.94 -0.04 14.22
N THR A 195 -12.46 -0.98 13.40
CA THR A 195 -11.29 -1.82 13.75
C THR A 195 -10.19 -1.80 12.70
N GLY A 196 -10.47 -1.34 11.48
CA GLY A 196 -9.55 -1.44 10.34
C GLY A 196 -9.34 -2.88 9.86
N GLU A 197 -10.08 -3.86 10.39
CA GLU A 197 -9.92 -5.27 10.02
C GLU A 197 -10.79 -5.63 8.81
N PRO A 198 -10.32 -6.50 7.91
CA PRO A 198 -11.15 -6.99 6.82
C PRO A 198 -12.29 -7.87 7.34
N ARG A 199 -13.49 -7.64 6.81
CA ARG A 199 -14.72 -8.37 7.13
C ARG A 199 -15.33 -8.91 5.85
N THR A 200 -16.09 -9.99 6.00
CA THR A 200 -16.87 -10.60 4.93
C THR A 200 -18.27 -10.94 5.40
N GLU A 201 -19.24 -10.87 4.51
CA GLU A 201 -20.63 -11.22 4.78
C GLU A 201 -21.30 -11.86 3.57
N ALA A 202 -22.10 -12.89 3.82
CA ALA A 202 -22.95 -13.53 2.84
C ALA A 202 -24.17 -12.66 2.51
N LEU A 203 -24.52 -12.56 1.24
CA LEU A 203 -25.75 -11.89 0.84
C LEU A 203 -26.97 -12.80 1.07
N PRO A 204 -28.14 -12.24 1.42
CA PRO A 204 -29.34 -13.03 1.63
C PRO A 204 -29.85 -13.65 0.32
N GLY A 205 -30.41 -14.86 0.42
CA GLY A 205 -31.06 -15.53 -0.72
C GLY A 205 -30.14 -16.30 -1.67
N VAL A 206 -28.87 -16.52 -1.29
CA VAL A 206 -27.93 -17.35 -2.03
C VAL A 206 -28.26 -18.83 -1.83
N ASP A 207 -28.31 -19.60 -2.93
CA ASP A 207 -28.40 -21.06 -2.87
C ASP A 207 -27.00 -21.68 -2.81
N TRP A 208 -26.48 -21.84 -1.60
CA TRP A 208 -25.15 -22.43 -1.37
C TRP A 208 -25.01 -23.87 -1.90
N ASN A 209 -26.11 -24.62 -2.02
CA ASN A 209 -26.05 -25.94 -2.64
C ASN A 209 -25.78 -25.83 -4.15
N ALA A 210 -26.33 -24.81 -4.81
CA ALA A 210 -26.06 -24.54 -6.22
C ALA A 210 -24.64 -24.01 -6.44
N VAL A 211 -24.15 -23.16 -5.52
CA VAL A 211 -22.73 -22.72 -5.48
C VAL A 211 -21.79 -23.92 -5.30
N ALA A 212 -22.27 -25.01 -4.69
CA ALA A 212 -21.49 -26.24 -4.45
C ALA A 212 -20.24 -26.00 -3.59
N MET A 213 -20.30 -25.01 -2.70
CA MET A 213 -19.29 -24.66 -1.71
C MET A 213 -20.00 -24.13 -0.47
N ALA A 214 -19.51 -24.43 0.73
CA ALA A 214 -20.17 -23.98 1.94
C ALA A 214 -20.00 -22.46 2.12
N GLU A 215 -20.96 -21.82 2.79
CA GLU A 215 -20.96 -20.37 3.01
C GLU A 215 -19.68 -19.89 3.70
N ASP A 216 -19.28 -20.56 4.77
CA ASP A 216 -18.07 -20.24 5.54
C ASP A 216 -16.79 -20.43 4.72
N GLU A 217 -16.75 -21.44 3.85
CA GLU A 217 -15.64 -21.64 2.91
C GLU A 217 -15.56 -20.48 1.89
N VAL A 218 -16.70 -20.05 1.33
CA VAL A 218 -16.74 -18.91 0.39
C VAL A 218 -16.34 -17.61 1.08
N LEU A 219 -16.81 -17.37 2.30
CA LEU A 219 -16.44 -16.18 3.07
C LEU A 219 -14.96 -16.18 3.43
N SER A 220 -14.40 -17.31 3.84
CA SER A 220 -12.96 -17.43 4.10
C SER A 220 -12.14 -17.23 2.82
N TRP A 221 -12.61 -17.73 1.69
CA TRP A 221 -11.96 -17.54 0.39
C TRP A 221 -11.96 -16.06 -0.02
N LEU A 222 -13.12 -15.41 0.07
CA LEU A 222 -13.26 -13.97 -0.24
C LEU A 222 -12.42 -13.11 0.70
N LEU A 223 -12.33 -13.46 1.98
CA LEU A 223 -11.49 -12.75 2.93
C LEU A 223 -10.01 -12.80 2.52
N GLY A 224 -9.55 -13.94 2.01
CA GLY A 224 -8.18 -14.09 1.48
C GLY A 224 -7.92 -13.24 0.23
N ILE A 225 -8.86 -13.22 -0.72
CA ILE A 225 -8.78 -12.35 -1.90
C ILE A 225 -8.72 -10.88 -1.47
N TYR A 226 -9.62 -10.48 -0.58
CA TYR A 226 -9.67 -9.11 -0.07
C TYR A 226 -8.38 -8.73 0.65
N ALA A 227 -7.88 -9.61 1.52
CA ALA A 227 -6.64 -9.39 2.24
C ALA A 227 -5.44 -9.22 1.29
N ASN A 228 -5.37 -9.97 0.19
CA ASN A 228 -4.27 -9.82 -0.78
C ASN A 228 -4.37 -8.54 -1.60
N HIS A 229 -5.57 -8.18 -2.06
CA HIS A 229 -5.74 -7.10 -3.05
C HIS A 229 -5.98 -5.72 -2.42
N HIS A 230 -6.49 -5.67 -1.18
CA HIS A 230 -6.91 -4.43 -0.54
C HIS A 230 -6.23 -4.14 0.80
N VAL A 231 -5.52 -5.11 1.37
CA VAL A 231 -4.91 -4.96 2.72
C VAL A 231 -3.41 -5.16 2.67
N ALA A 232 -2.94 -6.21 2.01
CA ALA A 232 -1.51 -6.46 1.87
C ALA A 232 -0.90 -5.38 0.95
N PRO A 233 0.20 -4.75 1.35
CA PRO A 233 0.88 -3.79 0.49
C PRO A 233 1.44 -4.54 -0.73
N THR A 234 1.27 -3.96 -1.91
CA THR A 234 1.86 -4.52 -3.14
C THR A 234 3.39 -4.54 -3.04
N PRO A 235 4.09 -5.37 -3.85
CA PRO A 235 5.54 -5.32 -3.93
C PRO A 235 6.05 -3.90 -4.22
N GLU A 236 5.40 -3.20 -5.15
CA GLU A 236 5.66 -1.80 -5.49
C GLU A 236 5.56 -0.88 -4.28
N ALA A 237 4.47 -0.95 -3.51
CA ALA A 237 4.28 -0.14 -2.31
C ALA A 237 5.33 -0.44 -1.22
N GLN A 238 5.71 -1.71 -1.06
CA GLN A 238 6.77 -2.11 -0.11
C GLN A 238 8.15 -1.58 -0.54
N ILE A 239 8.47 -1.62 -1.84
CA ILE A 239 9.73 -1.08 -2.39
C ILE A 239 9.73 0.44 -2.27
N MET A 240 8.63 1.12 -2.63
CA MET A 240 8.45 2.56 -2.47
C MET A 240 8.70 2.99 -1.03
N ARG A 241 7.99 2.37 -0.08
CA ARG A 241 8.17 2.66 1.35
C ARG A 241 9.63 2.52 1.77
N ALA A 242 10.31 1.43 1.39
CA ALA A 242 11.71 1.23 1.74
C ALA A 242 12.64 2.28 1.12
N ALA A 243 12.35 2.76 -0.10
CA ALA A 243 13.06 3.87 -0.74
C ALA A 243 12.84 5.18 0.02
N LEU A 244 11.60 5.50 0.37
CA LEU A 244 11.24 6.69 1.15
C LEU A 244 11.90 6.67 2.54
N GLU A 245 11.88 5.54 3.23
CA GLU A 245 12.58 5.37 4.51
C GLU A 245 14.09 5.59 4.36
N ARG A 246 14.70 5.04 3.30
CA ARG A 246 16.13 5.23 3.02
C ARG A 246 16.48 6.69 2.74
N MET A 247 15.70 7.37 1.89
CA MET A 247 15.86 8.79 1.56
C MET A 247 15.65 9.68 2.79
N GLY A 248 14.68 9.34 3.62
CA GLY A 248 14.34 10.02 4.86
C GLY A 248 15.30 9.74 6.02
N GLY A 249 16.25 8.81 5.88
CA GLY A 249 17.17 8.42 6.94
C GLY A 249 16.51 7.65 8.08
N ILE A 250 15.35 7.05 7.83
CA ILE A 250 14.62 6.21 8.79
C ILE A 250 15.24 4.82 8.72
N SER A 251 15.77 4.35 9.84
CA SER A 251 16.19 2.96 9.96
C SER A 251 14.95 2.08 9.99
N SER A 252 14.80 1.23 8.97
CA SER A 252 13.75 0.21 8.93
C SER A 252 13.83 -0.63 10.20
N SER A 253 12.69 -0.78 10.87
CA SER A 253 12.59 -1.77 11.94
C SER A 253 12.71 -3.12 11.28
N SER A 254 13.86 -3.77 11.45
CA SER A 254 14.07 -5.14 11.03
C SER A 254 12.95 -6.03 11.62
N VAL A 255 12.06 -6.51 10.76
CA VAL A 255 11.15 -7.63 11.03
C VAL A 255 11.77 -8.90 10.48
#